data_AF-A0A9E4D415-F1
#
_entry.id   AF-A0A9E4D415-F1
#
_cell.length_a   1.000
_cell.length_b   1.000
_cell.length_c   1.000
_cell.angle_alpha   90.00
_cell.angle_beta   90.00
_cell.angle_gamma   90.00
#
_symmetry.space_group_name_H-M   'P 1'
#
loop_
_entity.id
_entity.type
_entity.pdbx_description
1 polymer ?
#
loop_
_entity_poly.entity_id
_entity_poly.type
_entity_poly.pdbx_seq_one_letter_code
_entity_poly.pdbx_strand_id
1 'polypeptide(L)'
;MPVFAHGFSLPMPPARALALFTPRGEETWVPGWSPVYIDPPDGATAEGMIFSTGDGAVWWTCLRWEPDTGLARYLRLSPGLKAARVTVTCRAEGSGRHPGRRVL
;
A
#
# COMPACT_ATOMS: atom_id res chain seq x y z
N MET A 1 20.64 -2.29 -5.80
CA MET A 1 19.31 -2.92 -5.97
C MET A 1 18.45 -1.98 -6.79
N PRO A 2 17.88 -2.41 -7.92
CA PRO A 2 17.05 -1.54 -8.75
C PRO A 2 15.81 -1.08 -7.98
N VAL A 3 15.39 0.15 -8.26
CA VAL A 3 14.13 0.73 -7.74
C VAL A 3 13.15 0.76 -8.89
N PHE A 4 11.98 0.17 -8.69
CA PHE A 4 10.85 0.26 -9.63
C PHE A 4 9.82 1.23 -9.04
N ALA A 5 9.29 2.11 -9.89
CA ALA A 5 8.29 3.10 -9.48
C ALA A 5 7.19 3.20 -10.55
N HIS A 6 5.96 3.38 -10.09
CA HIS A 6 4.78 3.64 -10.91
C HIS A 6 3.88 4.63 -10.17
N GLY A 7 3.05 5.37 -10.89
CA GLY A 7 2.15 6.37 -10.31
C GLY A 7 0.95 6.63 -11.21
N PHE A 8 -0.16 7.04 -10.58
CA PHE A 8 -1.43 7.35 -11.23
C PHE A 8 -2.23 8.31 -10.34
N SER A 9 -3.25 8.94 -10.91
CA SER A 9 -4.09 9.95 -10.25
C SER A 9 -5.42 9.34 -9.80
N LEU A 10 -5.91 9.77 -8.63
CA LEU A 10 -7.20 9.36 -8.07
C LEU A 10 -8.04 10.59 -7.69
N PRO A 11 -9.36 10.59 -7.93
CA PRO A 11 -10.23 11.72 -7.60
C PRO A 11 -10.61 11.72 -6.10
N MET A 12 -9.62 11.62 -5.22
CA MET A 12 -9.84 11.64 -3.77
C MET A 12 -8.64 12.21 -3.00
N PRO A 13 -8.84 12.68 -1.75
CA PRO A 13 -7.74 13.19 -0.92
C PRO A 13 -6.67 12.13 -0.64
N PRO A 14 -5.39 12.54 -0.44
CA PRO A 14 -4.27 11.62 -0.21
C PRO A 14 -4.49 10.59 0.90
N ALA A 15 -5.08 11.00 2.04
CA ALA A 15 -5.34 10.07 3.15
C ALA A 15 -6.34 8.97 2.76
N ARG A 16 -7.37 9.30 1.97
CA ARG A 16 -8.34 8.31 1.46
C ARG A 16 -7.70 7.38 0.42
N ALA A 17 -6.85 7.93 -0.45
CA ALA A 17 -6.10 7.14 -1.41
C ALA A 17 -5.14 6.17 -0.70
N LEU A 18 -4.40 6.65 0.30
CA LEU A 18 -3.45 5.83 1.05
C LEU A 18 -4.14 4.66 1.76
N ALA A 19 -5.35 4.88 2.30
CA ALA A 19 -6.12 3.84 2.96
C ALA A 19 -6.40 2.62 2.06
N LEU A 20 -6.51 2.80 0.74
CA LEU A 20 -6.67 1.72 -0.24
C LEU A 20 -5.44 0.82 -0.37
N PHE A 21 -4.26 1.29 0.06
CA PHE A 21 -2.98 0.57 0.05
C PHE A 21 -2.58 0.04 1.44
N THR A 22 -3.56 -0.12 2.33
CA THR A 22 -3.42 -0.92 3.55
C THR A 22 -3.80 -2.36 3.23
N PRO A 23 -3.33 -3.37 3.99
CA PRO A 23 -3.75 -4.75 3.74
C PRO A 23 -5.29 -4.89 3.76
N ARG A 24 -5.98 -4.18 4.66
CA ARG A 24 -7.44 -4.18 4.69
C ARG A 24 -8.07 -3.41 3.54
N GLY A 25 -7.47 -2.29 3.14
CA GLY A 25 -7.92 -1.52 1.99
C GLY A 25 -7.84 -2.33 0.70
N GLU A 26 -6.78 -3.12 0.51
CA GLU A 26 -6.61 -3.95 -0.68
C GLU A 26 -7.64 -5.09 -0.79
N GLU A 27 -8.23 -5.55 0.32
CA GLU A 27 -9.34 -6.54 0.28
C GLU A 27 -10.53 -6.05 -0.54
N THR A 28 -10.73 -4.72 -0.64
CA THR A 28 -11.90 -4.17 -1.34
C THR A 28 -11.73 -4.10 -2.85
N TRP A 29 -10.52 -4.25 -3.39
CA TRP A 29 -10.27 -3.99 -4.82
C TRP A 29 -9.21 -4.88 -5.48
N VAL A 30 -8.41 -5.64 -4.72
CA VAL A 30 -7.43 -6.60 -5.26
C VAL A 30 -8.05 -8.00 -5.27
N PRO A 31 -8.36 -8.58 -6.45
CA PRO A 31 -8.94 -9.93 -6.51
C PRO A 31 -8.00 -10.97 -5.88
N GLY A 32 -8.55 -11.84 -5.03
CA GLY A 32 -7.80 -12.90 -4.36
C GLY A 32 -6.89 -12.41 -3.23
N TRP A 33 -6.95 -11.13 -2.86
CA TRP A 33 -6.25 -10.62 -1.70
C TRP A 33 -6.93 -11.09 -0.41
N SER A 34 -6.21 -11.92 0.35
CA SER A 34 -6.67 -12.50 1.61
C SER A 34 -5.53 -12.46 2.64
N PRO A 35 -5.35 -11.31 3.33
CA PRO A 35 -4.31 -11.17 4.33
C PRO A 35 -4.69 -11.91 5.61
N VAL A 36 -3.71 -12.58 6.21
CA VAL A 36 -3.81 -13.11 7.56
C VAL A 36 -3.15 -12.12 8.51
N TYR A 37 -3.97 -11.48 9.35
CA TYR A 37 -3.53 -10.50 10.34
C TYR A 37 -2.94 -11.20 11.57
N ILE A 38 -1.74 -10.77 11.97
CA ILE A 38 -0.99 -11.40 13.07
C ILE A 38 -0.89 -10.44 14.25
N ASP A 39 -0.50 -9.19 13.99
CA ASP A 39 -0.41 -8.15 15.01
C ASP A 39 -0.62 -6.76 14.38
N PRO A 40 -1.66 -6.00 14.73
CA PRO A 40 -2.80 -6.42 15.56
C PRO A 40 -3.71 -7.41 14.79
N PRO A 41 -4.38 -8.36 15.47
CA PRO A 41 -5.26 -9.34 14.83
C PRO A 41 -6.50 -8.74 14.15
N ASP A 42 -6.89 -7.53 14.54
CA ASP A 42 -8.01 -6.80 13.93
C ASP A 42 -7.64 -6.13 12.59
N GLY A 43 -6.38 -6.26 12.16
CA GLY A 43 -5.86 -5.68 10.93
C GLY A 43 -5.72 -4.17 10.94
N ALA A 44 -5.80 -3.51 12.10
CA ALA A 44 -5.48 -2.08 12.22
C ALA A 44 -4.08 -1.81 11.66
N THR A 45 -4.01 -0.88 10.71
CA THR A 45 -2.73 -0.46 10.15
C THR A 45 -2.06 0.52 11.09
N ALA A 46 -0.88 0.15 11.54
CA ALA A 46 0.00 0.94 12.37
C ALA A 46 1.45 0.57 12.07
N GLU A 47 2.39 1.41 12.49
CA GLU A 47 3.81 1.03 12.47
C GLU A 47 4.02 -0.24 13.30
N GLY A 48 4.83 -1.15 12.76
CA GLY A 48 5.10 -2.45 13.37
C GLY A 48 4.07 -3.52 13.02
N MET A 49 2.92 -3.20 12.39
CA MET A 49 1.92 -4.22 12.08
C MET A 49 2.54 -5.38 11.31
N ILE A 50 2.05 -6.60 11.53
CA ILE A 50 2.51 -7.84 10.91
C ILE A 50 1.31 -8.55 10.29
N PHE A 51 1.45 -8.93 9.02
CA PHE A 51 0.48 -9.77 8.32
C PHE A 51 1.20 -10.65 7.31
N SER A 52 0.49 -11.68 6.83
CA SER A 52 1.00 -12.55 5.77
C SER A 52 -0.02 -12.72 4.64
N THR A 53 0.47 -13.09 3.46
CA THR A 53 -0.35 -13.41 2.29
C THR A 53 0.18 -14.65 1.57
N GLY A 54 -0.65 -15.23 0.69
CA GLY A 54 -0.30 -16.46 -0.05
C GLY A 54 -0.08 -17.63 0.90
N ASP A 55 -1.05 -17.86 1.79
CA ASP A 55 -1.04 -18.96 2.77
C ASP A 55 0.22 -18.96 3.66
N GLY A 56 0.68 -17.77 4.08
CA GLY A 56 1.85 -17.61 4.94
C GLY A 56 3.20 -17.60 4.23
N ALA A 57 3.23 -17.70 2.89
CA ALA A 57 4.46 -17.69 2.11
C ALA A 57 5.12 -16.30 2.00
N VAL A 58 4.36 -15.23 2.18
CA VAL A 58 4.85 -13.85 2.10
C VAL A 58 4.50 -13.11 3.38
N TRP A 59 5.53 -12.61 4.05
CA TRP A 59 5.43 -11.82 5.27
C TRP A 59 5.54 -10.34 4.97
N TRP A 60 4.79 -9.55 5.73
CA TRP A 60 4.79 -8.10 5.60
C TRP A 60 4.88 -7.45 6.97
N THR A 61 5.57 -6.32 7.04
CA THR A 61 5.44 -5.40 8.16
C THR A 61 5.41 -3.96 7.73
N CYS A 62 4.57 -3.15 8.37
CA CYS A 62 4.54 -1.70 8.13
C CYS A 62 5.69 -1.04 8.90
N LEU A 63 6.66 -0.50 8.16
CA LEU A 63 7.82 0.17 8.71
C LEU A 63 7.55 1.65 9.03
N ARG A 64 6.58 2.26 8.34
CA ARG A 64 6.16 3.65 8.51
C ARG A 64 4.69 3.81 8.14
N TRP A 65 3.94 4.51 8.98
CA TRP A 65 2.53 4.82 8.77
C TRP A 65 2.25 6.28 9.15
N GLU A 66 2.19 7.14 8.14
CA GLU A 66 1.96 8.57 8.29
C GLU A 66 0.80 8.99 7.36
N PRO A 67 -0.46 8.66 7.73
CA PRO A 67 -1.61 8.90 6.86
C PRO A 67 -1.87 10.38 6.57
N ASP A 68 -1.51 11.26 7.52
CA ASP A 68 -1.67 12.71 7.38
C ASP A 68 -0.74 13.31 6.31
N THR A 69 0.44 12.71 6.11
CA THR A 69 1.41 13.10 5.07
C THR A 69 1.30 12.25 3.81
N GLY A 70 0.40 11.27 3.80
CA GLY A 70 0.15 10.36 2.68
C GLY A 70 1.26 9.33 2.47
N LEU A 71 1.99 8.93 3.52
CA LEU A 71 3.11 7.99 3.41
C LEU A 71 2.81 6.67 4.13
N ALA A 72 3.04 5.56 3.43
CA ALA A 72 3.19 4.24 4.02
C ALA A 72 4.44 3.55 3.48
N ARG A 73 5.12 2.78 4.33
CA ARG A 73 6.25 1.94 3.90
C ARG A 73 6.11 0.56 4.49
N TYR A 74 6.33 -0.46 3.67
CA TYR A 74 6.29 -1.85 4.06
C TYR A 74 7.61 -2.56 3.76
N LEU A 75 7.96 -3.53 4.60
CA LEU A 75 8.85 -4.62 4.22
C LEU A 75 7.97 -5.76 3.70
N ARG A 76 8.35 -6.33 2.56
CA ARG A 76 7.82 -7.57 2.02
C ARG A 76 8.92 -8.61 2.04
N LEU A 77 8.67 -9.76 2.66
CA LEU A 77 9.64 -10.83 2.80
C LEU A 77 9.04 -12.17 2.35
N SER A 78 9.70 -12.82 1.40
CA SER A 78 9.48 -14.22 1.06
C SER A 78 10.75 -14.98 1.48
N PRO A 79 10.71 -15.73 2.59
CA PRO A 79 11.89 -16.43 3.12
C PRO A 79 12.60 -17.26 2.05
N GLY A 80 13.94 -17.17 2.01
CA GLY A 80 14.77 -17.89 1.02
C GLY A 80 14.67 -17.41 -0.42
N LEU A 81 13.74 -16.48 -0.75
CA LEU A 81 13.50 -16.05 -2.12
C LEU A 81 13.80 -14.56 -2.35
N LYS A 82 13.13 -13.66 -1.62
CA LYS A 82 13.27 -12.21 -1.84
C LYS A 82 12.83 -11.37 -0.66
N ALA A 83 13.49 -10.24 -0.47
CA ALA A 83 13.05 -9.14 0.38
C ALA A 83 12.94 -7.86 -0.45
N ALA A 84 11.90 -7.07 -0.22
CA ALA A 84 11.69 -5.79 -0.89
C ALA A 84 11.08 -4.77 0.07
N ARG A 85 11.42 -3.49 -0.12
CA ARG A 85 10.71 -2.38 0.52
C ARG A 85 9.72 -1.81 -0.48
N VAL A 86 8.48 -1.66 -0.06
CA VAL A 86 7.42 -1.00 -0.83
C VAL A 86 7.14 0.33 -0.16
N THR A 87 7.14 1.42 -0.93
CA THR A 87 6.77 2.75 -0.43
C THR A 87 5.59 3.25 -1.25
N VAL A 88 4.53 3.65 -0.56
CA VAL A 88 3.35 4.28 -1.14
C VAL A 88 3.36 5.73 -0.68
N THR A 89 3.28 6.64 -1.64
CA THR A 89 3.13 8.08 -1.38
C THR A 89 1.93 8.59 -2.13
N CYS A 90 0.97 9.14 -1.40
CA CYS A 90 -0.16 9.86 -1.95
C CYS A 90 0.07 11.36 -1.71
N ARG A 91 -0.06 12.17 -2.76
CA ARG A 91 0.10 13.62 -2.68
C ARG A 91 -1.06 14.28 -3.40
N ALA A 92 -1.48 15.45 -2.93
CA ALA A 92 -2.44 16.24 -3.68
C ALA A 92 -1.80 16.62 -5.01
N GLU A 93 -2.47 16.32 -6.12
CA GLU A 93 -2.15 17.01 -7.35
C GLU A 93 -2.56 18.47 -7.16
N GLY A 94 -1.61 19.39 -7.28
CA GLY A 94 -1.94 20.82 -7.35
C GLY A 94 -2.99 21.05 -8.45
N SER A 95 -3.74 22.15 -8.38
CA SER A 95 -4.80 22.50 -9.33
C SER A 95 -4.28 22.84 -10.74
N GLY A 96 -3.48 21.96 -11.32
CA GLY A 96 -3.05 21.98 -12.70
C GLY A 96 -4.20 21.46 -13.56
N ARG A 97 -4.79 22.36 -14.34
CA ARG A 97 -5.73 22.04 -15.41
C ARG A 97 -5.18 20.88 -16.25
N HIS A 98 -5.77 19.69 -16.14
CA HIS A 98 -5.46 18.61 -17.06
C HIS A 98 -6.08 18.95 -18.43
N PRO A 99 -5.29 19.10 -19.51
CA PRO A 99 -5.84 19.05 -20.86
C PRO A 99 -6.40 17.64 -21.07
N GLY A 100 -7.69 17.58 -21.42
CA GLY A 100 -8.46 16.35 -21.47
C GLY A 100 -7.76 15.23 -22.24
N ARG A 101 -7.68 14.05 -21.62
CA ARG A 101 -7.29 12.83 -22.30
C ARG A 101 -8.55 11.98 -22.50
N ARG A 102 -8.97 11.89 -23.77
CA ARG A 102 -9.96 10.91 -24.25
C ARG A 102 -9.44 9.49 -23.94
N VAL A 103 -10.31 8.68 -23.37
CA VAL A 103 -10.16 7.23 -23.33
C VAL A 103 -10.52 6.70 -24.73
N LEU A 104 -9.59 5.96 -25.33
CA LEU A 104 -9.89 4.97 -26.37
C LEU A 104 -10.10 3.63 -25.67
#